data_AF-A0A2V8VBQ7-F1
#
_entry.id   AF-A0A2V8VBQ7-F1
#
_cell.length_a   1.000
_cell.length_b   1.000
_cell.length_c   1.000
_cell.angle_alpha   90.00
_cell.angle_beta   90.00
_cell.angle_gamma   90.00
#
_symmetry.space_group_name_H-M   'P 1'
#
loop_
_entity.id
_entity.type
_entity.pdbx_description
1 polymer ?
#
loop_
_entity_poly.entity_id
_entity_poly.type
_entity_poly.pdbx_seq_one_letter_code
_entity_poly.pdbx_strand_id
1 'polypeptide(L)'
;MARKLPIIAPTLSAAALLLILAPGDTLRSQEEIQKVFVTNFPQTQQVAGTVSIDGVVRHATMQRLKDVQVPPVGPKETTRLIQAGTLATDGFTAVVVGLSGQTRARTVHPGTVGVLLIPDEEPVTRAFEEEGLMQFPIEIKTPPVTGASLSFASAQERFTLGFPRYRVFLYNTTDKTATVNVYAYLTN
;
A
#
# COMPACT_ATOMS: atom_id res chain seq x y z
N MET A 1 30.08 -0.35 -92.94
CA MET A 1 30.14 0.38 -91.65
C MET A 1 29.79 -0.63 -90.56
N ALA A 2 30.71 -0.95 -89.65
CA ALA A 2 30.81 -0.41 -88.27
C ALA A 2 29.90 -1.14 -87.26
N ARG A 3 30.34 -1.58 -86.06
CA ARG A 3 31.71 -1.64 -85.49
C ARG A 3 31.75 -2.62 -84.27
N LYS A 4 32.72 -3.57 -84.26
CA LYS A 4 33.32 -4.30 -83.12
C LYS A 4 32.45 -5.18 -82.16
N LEU A 5 32.93 -6.43 -81.98
CA LEU A 5 32.85 -7.33 -80.79
C LEU A 5 33.48 -6.71 -79.52
N PRO A 6 33.42 -7.27 -78.25
CA PRO A 6 33.54 -8.72 -77.89
C PRO A 6 32.94 -9.28 -76.52
N ILE A 7 33.16 -10.59 -76.24
CA ILE A 7 33.39 -11.26 -74.89
C ILE A 7 32.17 -11.40 -73.92
N ILE A 8 31.98 -12.41 -73.01
CA ILE A 8 32.38 -13.85 -72.76
C ILE A 8 31.56 -14.33 -71.50
N ALA A 9 31.37 -15.61 -71.07
CA ALA A 9 31.02 -16.89 -71.74
C ALA A 9 30.34 -17.95 -70.76
N PRO A 10 30.85 -19.15 -70.32
CA PRO A 10 29.98 -20.35 -70.13
C PRO A 10 30.11 -21.28 -68.87
N THR A 11 29.03 -22.01 -68.50
CA THR A 11 29.00 -23.28 -67.69
C THR A 11 27.86 -24.19 -68.21
N LEU A 12 28.03 -25.48 -68.57
CA LEU A 12 28.36 -26.70 -67.79
C LEU A 12 27.29 -27.06 -66.72
N SER A 13 26.48 -28.14 -66.74
CA SER A 13 26.41 -29.49 -67.39
C SER A 13 26.81 -30.66 -66.48
N ALA A 14 25.87 -31.60 -66.24
CA ALA A 14 26.07 -32.92 -65.63
C ALA A 14 24.93 -33.88 -66.05
N ALA A 15 25.19 -35.18 -66.15
CA ALA A 15 24.27 -36.19 -66.70
C ALA A 15 23.92 -37.31 -65.68
N ALA A 16 23.01 -38.21 -66.06
CA ALA A 16 22.39 -39.20 -65.16
C ALA A 16 22.52 -40.66 -65.65
N LEU A 17 22.18 -41.58 -64.73
CA LEU A 17 21.74 -42.97 -64.93
C LEU A 17 22.81 -44.08 -65.12
N LEU A 18 23.02 -44.87 -64.05
CA LEU A 18 23.37 -46.30 -64.00
C LEU A 18 23.32 -46.74 -62.52
N LEU A 19 23.06 -47.97 -62.07
CA LEU A 19 22.15 -49.07 -62.45
C LEU A 19 22.37 -50.18 -61.38
N ILE A 20 21.30 -50.59 -60.69
CA ILE A 20 21.04 -51.91 -60.04
C ILE A 20 22.24 -52.74 -59.50
N LEU A 21 22.22 -53.08 -58.20
CA LEU A 21 22.43 -54.46 -57.68
C LEU A 21 22.20 -54.58 -56.15
N ALA A 22 21.77 -55.77 -55.72
CA ALA A 22 21.58 -56.25 -54.34
C ALA A 22 22.15 -57.71 -54.29
N PRO A 23 22.40 -58.38 -53.15
CA PRO A 23 21.61 -58.41 -51.91
C PRO A 23 22.41 -58.14 -50.61
N GLY A 24 21.75 -58.24 -49.45
CA GLY A 24 22.31 -57.88 -48.13
C GLY A 24 22.82 -59.07 -47.30
N ASP A 25 23.13 -58.79 -46.03
CA ASP A 25 23.32 -59.82 -45.00
C ASP A 25 22.86 -59.34 -43.60
N THR A 26 22.75 -60.33 -42.72
CA THR A 26 22.17 -60.48 -41.38
C THR A 26 22.29 -59.38 -40.30
N LEU A 27 21.16 -59.23 -39.59
CA LEU A 27 21.00 -59.12 -38.13
C LEU A 27 21.93 -58.20 -37.31
N ARG A 28 21.31 -57.16 -36.72
CA ARG A 28 21.45 -56.90 -35.28
C ARG A 28 20.18 -56.32 -34.68
N SER A 29 19.65 -56.97 -33.65
CA SER A 29 18.62 -56.36 -32.81
C SER A 29 19.27 -55.31 -31.91
N GLN A 30 18.78 -54.08 -31.98
CA GLN A 30 18.88 -53.11 -30.90
C GLN A 30 17.48 -52.53 -30.70
N GLU A 31 16.82 -52.95 -29.62
CA GLU A 31 15.63 -52.26 -29.13
C GLU A 31 16.07 -50.88 -28.64
N GLU A 32 15.88 -49.86 -29.48
CA GLU A 32 16.15 -48.47 -29.12
C GLU A 32 15.14 -48.06 -28.03
N ILE A 33 15.60 -48.00 -26.78
CA ILE A 33 14.75 -47.74 -25.60
C ILE A 33 14.25 -46.29 -25.65
N GLN A 34 13.14 -46.10 -26.35
CA GLN A 34 12.53 -44.81 -26.60
C GLN A 34 11.89 -44.28 -25.30
N LYS A 35 12.56 -43.32 -24.65
CA LYS A 35 12.12 -42.73 -23.38
C LYS A 35 10.88 -41.85 -23.56
N VAL A 36 9.70 -42.45 -23.43
CA VAL A 36 8.42 -41.74 -23.42
C VAL A 36 8.24 -41.01 -22.09
N PHE A 37 8.29 -39.68 -22.11
CA PHE A 37 7.94 -38.84 -20.96
C PHE A 37 6.47 -38.44 -21.03
N VAL A 38 5.64 -38.97 -20.12
CA VAL A 38 4.20 -38.67 -20.04
C VAL A 38 3.93 -37.57 -19.02
N THR A 39 3.95 -36.31 -19.46
CA THR A 39 3.60 -35.14 -18.62
C THR A 39 2.08 -34.89 -18.63
N ASN A 40 1.34 -35.72 -17.89
CA ASN A 40 -0.10 -35.56 -17.68
C ASN A 40 -0.41 -34.43 -16.67
N PHE A 41 -0.13 -33.18 -17.03
CA PHE A 41 -0.60 -32.02 -16.27
C PHE A 41 -2.10 -31.80 -16.53
N PRO A 42 -2.93 -31.60 -15.49
CA PRO A 42 -4.31 -31.20 -15.68
C PRO A 42 -4.36 -29.83 -16.38
N GLN A 43 -5.33 -29.64 -17.28
CA GLN A 43 -5.50 -28.37 -17.99
C GLN A 43 -5.72 -27.22 -16.99
N THR A 44 -5.04 -26.09 -17.22
CA THR A 44 -5.11 -24.92 -16.34
C THR A 44 -6.52 -24.33 -16.34
N GLN A 45 -7.32 -24.68 -15.33
CA GLN A 45 -8.73 -24.34 -15.27
C GLN A 45 -8.91 -22.85 -15.02
N GLN A 46 -9.40 -22.11 -16.01
CA GLN A 46 -9.65 -20.68 -15.87
C GLN A 46 -10.91 -20.45 -15.01
N VAL A 47 -10.70 -20.09 -13.75
CA VAL A 47 -11.77 -19.68 -12.83
C VAL A 47 -12.17 -18.25 -13.13
N ALA A 48 -13.16 -18.09 -14.01
CA ALA A 48 -13.84 -16.81 -14.23
C ALA A 48 -15.03 -16.68 -13.28
N GLY A 49 -15.11 -15.59 -12.53
CA GLY A 49 -16.21 -15.31 -11.61
C GLY A 49 -16.42 -13.82 -11.41
N THR A 50 -17.67 -13.39 -11.29
CA THR A 50 -18.05 -12.00 -11.03
C THR A 50 -18.35 -11.82 -9.55
N VAL A 51 -17.58 -11.00 -8.85
CA VAL A 51 -17.89 -10.59 -7.48
C VAL A 51 -18.85 -9.40 -7.54
N SER A 52 -20.10 -9.60 -7.13
CA SER A 52 -21.07 -8.53 -6.89
C SER A 52 -21.16 -8.22 -5.40
N ILE A 53 -21.16 -6.93 -5.05
CA ILE A 53 -21.46 -6.45 -3.69
C ILE A 53 -22.92 -5.99 -3.70
N ASP A 54 -23.73 -6.54 -2.80
CA ASP A 54 -25.10 -6.08 -2.58
C ASP A 54 -25.11 -5.00 -1.47
N GLY A 55 -25.96 -3.99 -1.60
CA GLY A 55 -26.03 -2.84 -0.70
C GLY A 55 -25.16 -1.62 -1.09
N VAL A 56 -25.13 -0.61 -0.21
CA VAL A 56 -24.55 0.71 -0.48
C VAL A 56 -23.07 0.77 -0.08
N VAL A 57 -22.18 0.72 -1.06
CA VAL A 57 -20.74 0.95 -0.86
C VAL A 57 -20.48 2.40 -0.47
N ARG A 58 -20.00 2.64 0.76
CA ARG A 58 -19.59 3.97 1.23
C ARG A 58 -18.19 4.29 0.73
N HIS A 59 -18.08 5.02 -0.38
CA HIS A 59 -16.77 5.39 -0.94
C HIS A 59 -15.95 6.33 -0.03
N ALA A 60 -16.62 7.19 0.74
CA ALA A 60 -15.98 8.06 1.73
C ALA A 60 -16.93 8.43 2.89
N THR A 61 -16.39 8.90 4.02
CA THR A 61 -17.16 9.50 5.13
C THR A 61 -16.27 10.44 5.96
N MET A 62 -16.75 11.65 6.26
CA MET A 62 -16.01 12.62 7.07
C MET A 62 -16.48 12.62 8.53
N GLN A 63 -15.63 12.15 9.44
CA GLN A 63 -15.81 12.29 10.89
C GLN A 63 -14.98 13.49 11.40
N ARG A 64 -15.52 14.22 12.38
CA ARG A 64 -14.94 15.49 12.88
C ARG A 64 -15.11 15.60 14.38
N LEU A 65 -14.01 15.84 15.08
CA LEU A 65 -13.99 16.20 16.50
C LEU A 65 -13.65 17.69 16.58
N LYS A 66 -14.43 18.46 17.34
CA LYS A 66 -14.34 19.92 17.34
C LYS A 66 -14.06 20.50 18.71
N ASP A 67 -13.36 21.62 18.70
CA ASP A 67 -13.16 22.53 19.85
C ASP A 67 -12.68 21.85 21.14
N VAL A 68 -11.91 20.77 20.99
CA VAL A 68 -11.42 19.94 22.10
C VAL A 68 -10.27 20.65 22.80
N GLN A 69 -10.36 20.80 24.12
CA GLN A 69 -9.37 21.54 24.90
C GLN A 69 -8.25 20.62 25.37
N VAL A 70 -7.03 20.85 24.90
CA VAL A 70 -5.86 20.01 25.16
C VAL A 70 -4.86 20.76 26.05
N PRO A 71 -4.71 20.40 27.34
CA PRO A 71 -3.74 21.00 28.22
C PRO A 71 -2.31 20.55 27.88
N PRO A 72 -1.26 21.21 28.40
CA PRO A 72 0.12 20.76 28.27
C PRO A 72 0.32 19.33 28.81
N VAL A 73 0.67 18.41 27.91
CA VAL A 73 0.93 16.99 28.18
C VAL A 73 1.86 16.40 27.10
N GLY A 74 2.87 15.65 27.53
CA GLY A 74 3.78 14.92 26.65
C GLY A 74 3.11 13.71 26.00
N PRO A 75 3.44 13.36 24.74
CA PRO A 75 2.82 12.23 24.05
C PRO A 75 2.99 10.90 24.80
N LYS A 76 4.09 10.73 25.55
CA LYS A 76 4.38 9.52 26.34
C LYS A 76 3.56 9.39 27.63
N GLU A 77 2.82 10.41 28.04
CA GLU A 77 2.04 10.41 29.29
C GLU A 77 0.63 9.86 29.03
N THR A 78 0.52 8.57 28.67
CA THR A 78 -0.71 7.95 28.15
C THR A 78 -1.96 8.23 29.01
N THR A 79 -1.82 8.09 30.32
CA THR A 79 -2.87 8.33 31.33
C THR A 79 -3.30 9.80 31.50
N ARG A 80 -2.56 10.75 30.91
CA ARG A 80 -2.86 12.19 30.90
C ARG A 80 -3.31 12.71 29.53
N LEU A 81 -3.34 11.87 28.49
CA LEU A 81 -3.80 12.28 27.17
C LEU A 81 -5.31 12.50 27.14
N ILE A 82 -5.77 13.49 26.37
CA ILE A 82 -7.20 13.77 26.25
C ILE A 82 -7.81 12.85 25.20
N GLN A 83 -8.65 11.90 25.63
CA GLN A 83 -9.49 11.14 24.72
C GLN A 83 -10.57 12.07 24.13
N ALA A 84 -10.42 12.42 22.87
CA ALA A 84 -11.33 13.30 22.13
C ALA A 84 -12.56 12.58 21.57
N GLY A 85 -12.52 11.24 21.48
CA GLY A 85 -13.62 10.41 21.01
C GLY A 85 -13.14 9.09 20.41
N THR A 86 -13.96 8.52 19.52
CA THR A 86 -13.64 7.32 18.73
C THR A 86 -13.94 7.57 17.26
N LEU A 87 -13.14 6.98 16.38
CA LEU A 87 -13.27 6.95 14.94
C LEU A 87 -13.73 5.56 14.52
N ALA A 88 -14.95 5.43 13.99
CA ALA A 88 -15.42 4.18 13.40
C ALA A 88 -14.85 4.05 11.98
N THR A 89 -14.07 3.00 11.72
CA THR A 89 -13.25 2.82 10.50
C THR A 89 -13.67 1.63 9.64
N ASP A 90 -14.64 0.84 10.11
CA ASP A 90 -15.25 -0.26 9.37
C ASP A 90 -15.75 0.16 7.97
N GLY A 91 -15.52 -0.70 6.97
CA GLY A 91 -15.81 -0.45 5.55
C GLY A 91 -14.85 0.48 4.80
N PHE A 92 -13.71 0.88 5.39
CA PHE A 92 -12.71 1.77 4.76
C PHE A 92 -11.28 1.24 4.87
N THR A 93 -10.52 1.30 3.76
CA THR A 93 -9.09 0.90 3.74
C THR A 93 -8.14 1.98 4.28
N ALA A 94 -8.55 3.26 4.28
CA ALA A 94 -7.67 4.36 4.63
C ALA A 94 -8.39 5.56 5.28
N VAL A 95 -7.62 6.37 5.98
CA VAL A 95 -8.05 7.67 6.52
C VAL A 95 -7.08 8.76 6.10
N VAL A 96 -7.60 9.87 5.60
CA VAL A 96 -6.85 11.13 5.52
C VAL A 96 -7.14 11.92 6.78
N VAL A 97 -6.11 12.15 7.60
CA VAL A 97 -6.24 12.93 8.85
C VAL A 97 -5.60 14.31 8.66
N GLY A 98 -6.22 15.33 9.22
CA GLY A 98 -5.61 16.63 9.45
C GLY A 98 -6.10 17.22 10.77
N LEU A 99 -5.23 17.93 11.48
CA LEU A 99 -5.60 18.71 12.66
C LEU A 99 -5.36 20.21 12.45
N SER A 100 -6.21 21.03 13.06
CA SER A 100 -6.01 22.48 13.15
C SER A 100 -6.51 22.99 14.50
N GLY A 101 -6.03 24.15 14.92
CA GLY A 101 -6.38 24.65 16.25
C GLY A 101 -5.80 26.02 16.56
N GLN A 102 -6.05 26.45 17.79
CA GLN A 102 -5.59 27.73 18.32
C GLN A 102 -5.08 27.58 19.75
N THR A 103 -3.91 28.14 20.07
CA THR A 103 -3.44 28.27 21.45
C THR A 103 -4.18 29.40 22.15
N ARG A 104 -4.54 29.23 23.44
CA ARG A 104 -5.25 30.28 24.21
C ARG A 104 -4.43 31.55 24.43
N ALA A 105 -3.10 31.46 24.30
CA ALA A 105 -2.18 32.58 24.34
C ALA A 105 -0.95 32.23 23.48
N ARG A 106 -0.07 33.22 23.23
CA ARG A 106 1.21 32.99 22.55
C ARG A 106 2.06 32.03 23.40
N THR A 107 2.66 31.03 22.75
CA THR A 107 3.57 30.08 23.38
C THR A 107 4.94 30.73 23.60
N VAL A 108 5.53 30.52 24.77
CA VAL A 108 6.89 30.96 25.09
C VAL A 108 7.90 29.89 24.66
N HIS A 109 7.52 28.62 24.79
CA HIS A 109 8.33 27.48 24.38
C HIS A 109 7.72 26.84 23.12
N PRO A 110 8.48 26.68 22.02
CA PRO A 110 8.03 25.94 20.86
C PRO A 110 7.66 24.50 21.25
N GLY A 111 6.47 24.06 20.87
CA GLY A 111 5.98 22.71 21.12
C GLY A 111 5.07 22.24 19.99
N THR A 112 4.56 21.02 20.08
CA THR A 112 3.81 20.36 19.03
C THR A 112 2.47 19.88 19.57
N VAL A 113 1.41 20.07 18.79
CA VAL A 113 0.10 19.47 19.04
C VAL A 113 -0.05 18.27 18.12
N GLY A 114 -0.57 17.16 18.64
CA GLY A 114 -0.70 15.93 17.87
C GLY A 114 -1.93 15.12 18.23
N VAL A 115 -2.33 14.29 17.27
CA VAL A 115 -3.40 13.30 17.38
C VAL A 115 -2.74 11.92 17.34
N LEU A 116 -3.11 11.07 18.29
CA LEU A 116 -2.77 9.65 18.32
C LEU A 116 -4.06 8.85 18.11
N LEU A 117 -4.13 8.08 17.03
CA LEU A 117 -5.17 7.08 16.81
C LEU A 117 -4.64 5.72 17.27
N ILE A 118 -5.36 5.09 18.19
CA ILE A 118 -5.00 3.80 18.79
C ILE A 118 -6.17 2.82 18.60
N PRO A 119 -5.95 1.58 18.13
CA PRO A 119 -7.02 0.59 17.96
C PRO A 119 -7.87 0.41 19.22
N ASP A 120 -9.20 0.46 19.09
CA ASP A 120 -10.16 0.31 20.20
C ASP A 120 -10.46 -1.19 20.47
N GLU A 121 -9.37 -1.95 20.61
CA GLU A 121 -9.29 -3.38 20.91
C GLU A 121 -8.82 -3.57 22.36
N GLU A 122 -9.35 -4.58 23.07
CA GLU A 122 -9.04 -4.78 24.49
C GLU A 122 -7.53 -4.93 24.82
N PRO A 123 -6.75 -5.82 24.17
CA PRO A 123 -5.34 -6.00 24.53
C PRO A 123 -4.49 -4.76 24.22
N VAL A 124 -4.82 -4.01 23.16
CA VAL A 124 -4.14 -2.76 22.78
C VAL A 124 -4.47 -1.65 23.77
N THR A 125 -5.76 -1.52 24.14
CA THR A 125 -6.23 -0.54 25.12
C THR A 125 -5.61 -0.79 26.49
N ARG A 126 -5.58 -2.06 26.93
CA ARG A 126 -4.99 -2.44 28.21
C ARG A 126 -3.49 -2.12 28.28
N ALA A 127 -2.73 -2.47 27.24
CA ALA A 127 -1.31 -2.13 27.16
C ALA A 127 -1.06 -0.61 27.16
N PHE A 128 -1.94 0.19 26.56
CA PHE A 128 -1.85 1.65 26.56
C PHE A 128 -2.20 2.31 27.90
N GLU A 129 -3.24 1.81 28.59
CA GLU A 129 -3.76 2.37 29.85
C GLU A 129 -2.98 1.87 31.09
N GLU A 130 -2.60 0.59 31.13
CA GLU A 130 -1.91 -0.03 32.29
C GLU A 130 -0.38 0.01 32.15
N GLU A 131 0.18 -0.31 30.98
CA GLU A 131 1.63 -0.42 30.76
C GLU A 131 2.25 0.82 30.09
N GLY A 132 1.43 1.76 29.58
CA GLY A 132 1.88 2.91 28.81
C GLY A 132 2.40 2.58 27.40
N LEU A 133 2.19 1.36 26.91
CA LEU A 133 2.70 0.87 25.63
C LEU A 133 1.72 1.16 24.48
N MET A 134 2.12 2.07 23.58
CA MET A 134 1.38 2.35 22.36
C MET A 134 1.62 1.26 21.31
N GLN A 135 0.68 0.32 21.17
CA GLN A 135 0.68 -0.65 20.09
C GLN A 135 -0.04 -0.08 18.86
N PHE A 136 0.58 -0.22 17.68
CA PHE A 136 0.07 0.26 16.38
C PHE A 136 -0.44 1.72 16.34
N PRO A 137 0.25 2.72 16.94
CA PRO A 137 -0.21 4.10 16.91
C PRO A 137 -0.11 4.69 15.50
N ILE A 138 -1.18 5.34 15.05
CA ILE A 138 -1.13 6.27 13.92
C ILE A 138 -1.03 7.69 14.51
N GLU A 139 0.12 8.33 14.36
CA GLU A 139 0.39 9.69 14.84
C GLU A 139 0.30 10.69 13.67
N ILE A 140 -0.40 11.80 13.87
CA ILE A 140 -0.23 13.02 13.06
C ILE A 140 0.02 14.22 13.97
N LYS A 141 0.94 15.10 13.55
CA LYS A 141 1.47 16.19 14.36
C LYS A 141 1.64 17.48 13.58
N THR A 142 1.54 18.61 14.28
CA THR A 142 1.81 19.93 13.68
C THR A 142 3.31 20.17 13.50
N PRO A 143 3.71 21.07 12.59
CA PRO A 143 4.95 21.81 12.75
C PRO A 143 5.03 22.48 14.15
N PRO A 144 6.22 22.84 14.65
CA PRO A 144 6.37 23.48 15.96
C PRO A 144 5.56 24.78 16.06
N VAL A 145 4.64 24.83 17.02
CA VAL A 145 3.78 25.97 17.32
C VAL A 145 4.57 27.00 18.13
N THR A 146 5.01 28.04 17.45
CA THR A 146 5.75 29.17 18.03
C THR A 146 4.81 30.34 18.34
N GLY A 147 5.16 31.16 19.33
CA GLY A 147 4.35 32.31 19.75
C GLY A 147 4.15 33.42 18.71
N ALA A 148 4.62 33.27 17.48
CA ALA A 148 4.35 34.15 16.35
C ALA A 148 2.87 34.12 15.93
N SER A 149 2.25 32.94 15.92
CA SER A 149 0.82 32.73 15.58
C SER A 149 0.08 32.10 16.77
N LEU A 150 -1.21 32.41 16.90
CA LEU A 150 -2.11 31.65 17.78
C LEU A 150 -2.70 30.43 17.06
N SER A 151 -2.95 30.55 15.74
CA SER A 151 -3.49 29.47 14.91
C SER A 151 -2.39 28.55 14.38
N PHE A 152 -2.68 27.26 14.34
CA PHE A 152 -1.81 26.22 13.79
C PHE A 152 -2.61 25.17 13.00
N ALA A 153 -1.92 24.43 12.12
CA ALA A 153 -2.44 23.28 11.40
C ALA A 153 -1.32 22.27 11.11
N SER A 154 -1.67 21.00 10.94
CA SER A 154 -0.78 19.97 10.38
C SER A 154 -0.84 19.95 8.84
N ALA A 155 -0.02 19.11 8.23
CA ALA A 155 -0.31 18.58 6.90
C ALA A 155 -1.61 17.74 6.91
N GLN A 156 -2.07 17.33 5.74
CA GLN A 156 -3.06 16.24 5.62
C GLN A 156 -2.33 14.99 5.16
N GLU A 157 -2.43 13.91 5.92
CA GLU A 157 -1.67 12.67 5.69
C GLU A 157 -2.63 11.47 5.58
N ARG A 158 -2.40 10.59 4.58
CA ARG A 158 -3.19 9.37 4.35
C ARG A 158 -2.53 8.19 5.04
N PHE A 159 -3.23 7.55 5.95
CA PHE A 159 -2.82 6.35 6.66
C PHE A 159 -3.70 5.16 6.25
N THR A 160 -3.10 3.97 6.16
CA THR A 160 -3.83 2.71 5.96
C THR A 160 -4.49 2.29 7.27
N LEU A 161 -5.74 1.83 7.19
CA LEU A 161 -6.52 1.34 8.32
C LEU A 161 -6.35 -0.18 8.44
N GLY A 162 -6.17 -0.68 9.66
CA GLY A 162 -6.04 -2.12 9.97
C GLY A 162 -7.06 -2.65 10.97
N PHE A 163 -7.87 -1.78 11.57
CA PHE A 163 -8.82 -2.10 12.65
C PHE A 163 -10.18 -1.43 12.39
N PRO A 164 -11.31 -2.00 12.85
CA PRO A 164 -12.66 -1.49 12.58
C PRO A 164 -13.02 -0.24 13.40
N ARG A 165 -12.24 0.09 14.44
CA ARG A 165 -12.44 1.26 15.29
C ARG A 165 -11.12 1.71 15.94
N TYR A 166 -10.92 3.02 16.05
CA TYR A 166 -9.79 3.61 16.76
C TYR A 166 -10.29 4.61 17.82
N ARG A 167 -9.64 4.66 18.98
CA ARG A 167 -9.74 5.77 19.95
C ARG A 167 -8.88 6.94 19.47
N VAL A 168 -9.39 8.16 19.68
CA VAL A 168 -8.68 9.40 19.31
C VAL A 168 -8.16 10.08 20.57
N PHE A 169 -6.85 10.11 20.74
CA PHE A 169 -6.17 10.80 21.84
C PHE A 169 -5.46 12.06 21.33
N LEU A 170 -5.40 13.09 22.16
CA LEU A 170 -4.74 14.36 21.87
C LEU A 170 -3.63 14.65 22.89
N TYR A 171 -2.49 15.13 22.37
CA TYR A 171 -1.39 15.65 23.17
C TYR A 171 -0.99 17.06 22.73
N ASN A 172 -0.30 17.79 23.60
CA ASN A 172 0.13 19.17 23.37
C ASN A 172 1.40 19.45 24.19
N THR A 173 2.56 19.53 23.53
CA THR A 173 3.84 19.81 24.21
C THR A 173 4.19 21.30 24.32
N THR A 174 3.25 22.19 24.01
CA THR A 174 3.43 23.65 24.21
C THR A 174 3.16 24.06 25.67
N ASP A 175 3.59 25.26 26.05
CA ASP A 175 3.39 25.81 27.40
C ASP A 175 1.99 26.42 27.65
N LYS A 176 1.01 26.18 26.76
CA LYS A 176 -0.35 26.75 26.81
C LYS A 176 -1.41 25.74 26.36
N THR A 177 -2.60 25.79 26.98
CA THR A 177 -3.76 25.03 26.51
C THR A 177 -4.12 25.41 25.08
N ALA A 178 -4.36 24.42 24.23
CA ALA A 178 -4.81 24.59 22.86
C ALA A 178 -6.26 24.11 22.70
N THR A 179 -6.99 24.74 21.77
CA THR A 179 -8.29 24.28 21.28
C THR A 179 -8.05 23.61 19.93
N VAL A 180 -8.43 22.34 19.79
CA VAL A 180 -8.06 21.48 18.66
C VAL A 180 -9.30 20.94 17.95
N ASN A 181 -9.25 20.99 16.62
CA ASN A 181 -10.21 20.40 15.70
C ASN A 181 -9.49 19.30 14.91
N VAL A 182 -10.08 18.10 14.87
CA VAL A 182 -9.57 16.95 14.12
C VAL A 182 -10.54 16.60 13.00
N TYR A 183 -10.00 16.45 11.80
CA TYR A 183 -10.73 16.11 10.59
C TYR A 183 -10.22 14.74 10.11
N ALA A 184 -11.09 13.73 10.11
CA ALA A 184 -10.79 12.40 9.62
C ALA A 184 -11.69 12.09 8.43
N TYR A 185 -11.10 12.04 7.24
CA TYR A 185 -11.79 11.70 6.00
C TYR A 185 -11.49 10.25 5.65
N LEU A 186 -12.43 9.38 5.97
CA LEU A 186 -12.39 7.96 5.66
C LEU A 186 -12.62 7.77 4.17
N THR A 187 -11.86 6.87 3.56
CA THR A 187 -11.82 6.64 2.12
C THR A 187 -11.33 5.22 1.84
N ASN A 188 -11.63 4.72 0.64
CA ASN A 188 -11.02 3.50 0.12
C ASN A 188 -9.75 3.81 -0.71
#